data_AF-A0A4R9QKW0-F1
#
_entry.id   AF-A0A4R9QKW0-F1
#
_cell.length_a   1.000
_cell.length_b   1.000
_cell.length_c   1.000
_cell.angle_alpha   90.00
_cell.angle_beta   90.00
_cell.angle_gamma   90.00
#
_symmetry.space_group_name_H-M   'P 1'
#
loop_
_entity.id
_entity.type
_entity.pdbx_description
1 polymer ?
#
loop_
_entity_poly.entity_id
_entity_poly.type
_entity_poly.pdbx_seq_one_letter_code
_entity_poly.pdbx_strand_id
1 'polypeptide(L)'
;MTLEFDTRFDPAYGQAVTVAPDVLRITAPNPSPFTFHGTNSYLVGRDTLAVIDPGPDDDEHLETLLATIGDRPVSHIFVSHTHRDHSPLAARLKERTGALVLAEGPHRPARRLRIGEVNPLDASADLGFVPDVALADGSLTKGDGWAMRAVLTPGHTANHAAFALEGTGILFSADHVMAWATSIVAPPDGAMADYMKSLDRLIERGDRLLLPGHGGPVTAPRSFMRGLKMHRKMREGAILERIRGGDRTIKEMVAAIYRDIDPRLHGAAGLSVLAHLEDLVARGLVTTDGDLAIDGIFKPAG
;
A
#
# COMPACT_ATOMS: atom_id res chain seq x y z
N MET A 1 -7.80 -15.53 -17.03
CA MET A 1 -6.33 -15.48 -16.97
C MET A 1 -5.93 -15.55 -15.52
N THR A 2 -5.04 -16.46 -15.18
CA THR A 2 -4.43 -16.53 -13.85
C THR A 2 -3.63 -15.24 -13.63
N LEU A 3 -3.73 -14.65 -12.45
CA LEU A 3 -2.91 -13.50 -12.08
C LEU A 3 -1.46 -13.97 -11.95
N GLU A 4 -0.57 -13.43 -12.77
CA GLU A 4 0.87 -13.71 -12.70
C GLU A 4 1.57 -12.55 -12.02
N PHE A 5 2.39 -12.86 -11.00
CA PHE A 5 3.22 -11.88 -10.32
C PHE A 5 4.60 -11.82 -10.97
N ASP A 6 5.13 -10.61 -11.13
CA ASP A 6 6.50 -10.41 -11.63
C ASP A 6 7.45 -10.20 -10.45
N THR A 7 8.26 -11.21 -10.17
CA THR A 7 9.28 -11.18 -9.13
C THR A 7 10.68 -10.85 -9.69
N ARG A 8 10.79 -10.49 -10.98
CA ARG A 8 12.07 -10.06 -11.55
C ARG A 8 12.25 -8.59 -11.22
N PHE A 9 13.21 -8.31 -10.35
CA PHE A 9 13.51 -6.95 -9.93
C PHE A 9 14.98 -6.85 -9.56
N ASP A 10 15.66 -5.87 -10.15
CA ASP A 10 16.97 -5.44 -9.68
C ASP A 10 16.80 -4.21 -8.80
N PRO A 11 17.10 -4.29 -7.49
CA PRO A 11 16.97 -3.14 -6.60
C PRO A 11 17.99 -2.04 -6.89
N ALA A 12 19.17 -2.37 -7.44
CA ALA A 12 20.28 -1.44 -7.65
C ALA A 12 20.58 -0.56 -6.42
N TYR A 13 20.75 -1.18 -5.24
CA TYR A 13 21.00 -0.45 -3.99
C TYR A 13 22.16 0.55 -4.11
N GLY A 14 22.01 1.70 -3.46
CA GLY A 14 23.00 2.78 -3.50
C GLY A 14 23.04 3.55 -4.83
N GLN A 15 22.12 3.27 -5.77
CA GLN A 15 22.10 3.91 -7.09
C GLN A 15 20.68 4.33 -7.49
N ALA A 16 20.60 5.40 -8.27
CA ALA A 16 19.35 5.84 -8.89
C ALA A 16 19.17 5.19 -10.26
N VAL A 17 17.98 4.64 -10.51
CA VAL A 17 17.59 4.02 -11.78
C VAL A 17 16.54 4.88 -12.47
N THR A 18 16.77 5.24 -13.73
CA THR A 18 15.73 5.93 -14.53
C THR A 18 14.63 4.93 -14.89
N VAL A 19 13.40 5.21 -14.45
CA VAL A 19 12.24 4.32 -14.68
C VAL A 19 11.20 4.92 -15.63
N ALA A 20 11.23 6.23 -15.82
CA ALA A 20 10.45 6.97 -16.81
C ALA A 20 11.13 8.33 -17.09
N PRO A 21 10.71 9.08 -18.12
CA PRO A 21 11.21 10.45 -18.33
C PRO A 21 11.05 11.30 -17.06
N ASP A 22 12.15 11.90 -16.61
CA ASP A 22 12.22 12.74 -15.41
C ASP A 22 11.79 12.03 -14.11
N VAL A 23 11.83 10.69 -14.07
CA VAL A 23 11.53 9.89 -12.88
C VAL A 23 12.67 8.91 -12.59
N LEU A 24 13.29 9.07 -11.43
CA LEU A 24 14.30 8.17 -10.89
C LEU A 24 13.70 7.34 -9.75
N ARG A 25 14.18 6.11 -9.59
CA ARG A 25 13.89 5.23 -8.47
C ARG A 25 15.18 4.97 -7.70
N ILE A 26 15.13 5.03 -6.38
CA ILE A 26 16.18 4.56 -5.47
C ILE A 26 15.52 3.56 -4.53
N THR A 27 16.12 2.38 -4.38
CA THR A 27 15.57 1.34 -3.51
C THR A 27 16.34 1.34 -2.19
N ALA A 28 15.64 1.49 -1.07
CA ALA A 28 16.22 1.37 0.26
C ALA A 28 16.68 -0.08 0.51
N PRO A 29 17.80 -0.32 1.22
CA PRO A 29 18.33 -1.66 1.49
C PRO A 29 17.61 -2.34 2.68
N ASN A 30 16.27 -2.37 2.66
CA ASN A 30 15.42 -2.91 3.74
C ASN A 30 14.60 -4.14 3.31
N PRO A 31 15.20 -5.23 2.79
CA PRO A 31 14.46 -6.38 2.31
C PRO A 31 13.74 -7.14 3.44
N SER A 32 12.51 -7.56 3.17
CA SER A 32 11.69 -8.35 4.10
C SER A 32 10.56 -9.06 3.36
N PRO A 33 9.81 -9.98 4.01
CA PRO A 33 8.59 -10.54 3.44
C PRO A 33 7.53 -9.51 3.05
N PHE A 34 7.59 -8.28 3.58
CA PHE A 34 6.63 -7.20 3.30
C PHE A 34 7.14 -6.19 2.27
N THR A 35 8.45 -5.93 2.27
CA THR A 35 9.09 -4.92 1.41
C THR A 35 9.78 -5.52 0.18
N PHE A 36 9.72 -6.86 0.02
CA PHE A 36 10.42 -7.60 -1.02
C PHE A 36 11.93 -7.33 -0.99
N HIS A 37 12.49 -6.64 -1.98
CA HIS A 37 13.89 -6.20 -1.97
C HIS A 37 14.07 -4.87 -1.25
N GLY A 38 13.02 -4.09 -1.02
CA GLY A 38 13.09 -2.83 -0.29
C GLY A 38 12.06 -1.82 -0.79
N THR A 39 12.01 -0.68 -0.12
CA THR A 39 11.11 0.43 -0.46
C THR A 39 11.69 1.26 -1.61
N ASN A 40 10.87 1.53 -2.61
CA ASN A 40 11.18 2.41 -3.72
C ASN A 40 10.85 3.86 -3.34
N SER A 41 11.88 4.68 -3.21
CA SER A 41 11.75 6.14 -3.23
C SER A 41 11.83 6.64 -4.67
N TYR A 42 10.98 7.60 -5.03
CA TYR A 42 10.98 8.19 -6.36
C TYR A 42 11.36 9.66 -6.33
N LEU A 43 12.25 10.07 -7.24
CA LEU A 43 12.54 11.48 -7.50
C LEU A 43 11.89 11.87 -8.83
N VAL A 44 11.15 12.98 -8.82
CA VAL A 44 10.40 13.47 -9.98
C VAL A 44 10.82 14.90 -10.30
N GLY A 45 11.13 15.17 -11.56
CA GLY A 45 11.50 16.48 -12.07
C GLY A 45 12.96 16.59 -12.52
N ARG A 46 13.31 17.74 -13.12
CA ARG A 46 14.66 18.03 -13.61
C ARG A 46 15.38 19.06 -12.76
N ASP A 47 14.82 20.28 -12.72
CA ASP A 47 15.44 21.45 -12.09
C ASP A 47 15.01 21.60 -10.63
N THR A 48 13.71 21.46 -10.37
CA THR A 48 13.16 21.35 -9.01
C THR A 48 12.53 19.98 -8.82
N LEU A 49 12.92 19.29 -7.75
CA LEU A 49 12.50 17.92 -7.49
C LEU A 49 11.31 17.84 -6.54
N ALA A 50 10.53 16.77 -6.72
CA ALA A 50 9.72 16.16 -5.69
C ALA A 50 10.28 14.78 -5.35
N VAL A 51 10.17 14.40 -4.08
CA VAL A 51 10.46 13.04 -3.61
C VAL A 51 9.16 12.37 -3.19
N ILE A 52 8.97 11.09 -3.51
CA ILE A 52 7.84 10.27 -3.07
C ILE A 52 8.38 9.11 -2.25
N ASP A 53 7.82 8.93 -1.05
CA ASP A 53 8.17 7.89 -0.07
C ASP A 53 9.68 7.82 0.19
N PRO A 54 10.23 8.74 1.00
CA PRO A 54 11.68 8.80 1.24
C PRO A 54 12.23 7.55 1.93
N GLY A 55 11.38 6.68 2.47
CA GLY A 55 11.78 5.34 2.92
C GLY A 55 11.87 5.21 4.44
N PRO A 56 12.44 4.09 4.93
CA PRO A 56 12.74 3.92 6.35
C PRO A 56 13.79 4.92 6.80
N ASP A 57 13.88 5.15 8.12
CA ASP A 57 14.95 5.95 8.72
C ASP A 57 16.28 5.20 8.64
N ASP A 58 16.98 5.37 7.51
CA ASP A 58 18.23 4.70 7.16
C ASP A 58 19.25 5.70 6.62
N ASP A 59 20.46 5.67 7.16
CA ASP A 59 21.52 6.64 6.83
C ASP A 59 22.07 6.44 5.41
N GLU A 60 22.26 5.19 4.97
CA GLU A 60 22.81 4.89 3.64
C GLU A 60 21.83 5.31 2.54
N HIS A 61 20.54 5.07 2.75
CA HIS A 61 19.48 5.50 1.84
C HIS A 61 19.36 7.03 1.80
N LEU A 62 19.45 7.71 2.94
CA LEU A 62 19.46 9.18 2.97
C LEU A 62 20.63 9.76 2.17
N GLU A 63 21.83 9.25 2.36
CA GLU A 63 23.00 9.72 1.62
C GLU A 63 22.87 9.42 0.12
N THR A 64 22.28 8.29 -0.25
CA THR A 64 21.98 7.98 -1.67
C THR A 64 20.97 8.95 -2.27
N LEU A 65 19.90 9.28 -1.53
CA LEU A 65 18.92 10.29 -1.92
C LEU A 65 19.58 11.66 -2.13
N LEU A 66 20.38 12.12 -1.16
CA LEU A 66 21.05 13.42 -1.20
C LEU A 66 22.10 13.51 -2.31
N ALA A 67 22.91 12.46 -2.48
CA ALA A 67 23.88 12.38 -3.59
C ALA A 67 23.17 12.40 -4.95
N THR A 68 22.03 11.72 -5.05
CA THR A 68 21.23 11.76 -6.27
C THR A 68 20.61 13.14 -6.48
N ILE A 69 20.04 13.76 -5.46
CA ILE A 69 19.46 15.12 -5.52
C ILE A 69 20.52 16.13 -5.98
N GLY A 70 21.73 16.07 -5.42
CA GLY A 70 22.80 17.04 -5.68
C GLY A 70 22.41 18.45 -5.25
N ASP A 71 22.74 19.45 -6.07
CA ASP A 71 22.44 20.86 -5.77
C ASP A 71 21.02 21.29 -6.16
N ARG A 72 20.19 20.37 -6.65
CA ARG A 72 18.85 20.69 -7.12
C ARG A 72 17.90 20.95 -5.94
N PRO A 73 17.09 22.01 -5.97
CA PRO A 73 16.09 22.25 -4.93
C PRO A 73 15.07 21.12 -4.90
N VAL A 74 14.75 20.64 -3.70
CA VAL A 74 13.58 19.79 -3.46
C VAL A 74 12.49 20.65 -2.87
N SER A 75 11.35 20.73 -3.55
CA SER A 75 10.23 21.58 -3.11
C SER A 75 9.22 20.82 -2.25
N HIS A 76 9.01 19.53 -2.54
CA HIS A 76 7.99 18.71 -1.91
C HIS A 76 8.48 17.29 -1.65
N ILE A 77 8.06 16.73 -0.52
CA ILE A 77 8.18 15.32 -0.16
C ILE A 77 6.75 14.79 -0.02
N PHE A 78 6.36 13.83 -0.84
CA PHE A 78 5.08 13.16 -0.77
C PHE A 78 5.24 11.86 0.00
N VAL A 79 4.35 11.60 0.95
CA VAL A 79 4.28 10.33 1.69
C VAL A 79 2.95 9.68 1.37
N SER A 80 3.00 8.46 0.83
CA SER A 80 1.84 7.69 0.42
C SER A 80 1.02 7.23 1.62
N HIS A 81 1.69 6.77 2.68
CA HIS A 81 1.07 6.34 3.92
C HIS A 81 2.11 6.24 5.05
N THR A 82 1.62 5.98 6.26
CA THR A 82 2.41 6.04 7.49
C THR A 82 2.98 4.69 7.92
N HIS A 83 3.25 3.76 7.01
CA HIS A 83 4.09 2.62 7.37
C HIS A 83 5.56 3.05 7.48
N ARG A 84 6.30 2.36 8.36
CA ARG A 84 7.66 2.73 8.78
C ARG A 84 8.70 2.60 7.68
N ASP A 85 8.39 1.89 6.62
CA ASP A 85 9.27 1.73 5.49
C ASP A 85 9.05 2.81 4.42
N HIS A 86 8.05 3.70 4.58
CA HIS A 86 7.79 4.81 3.64
C HIS A 86 8.04 6.20 4.24
N SER A 87 7.61 6.41 5.49
CA SER A 87 7.42 7.75 6.08
C SER A 87 8.55 8.29 6.97
N PRO A 88 9.29 7.49 7.77
CA PRO A 88 10.17 8.04 8.82
C PRO A 88 11.28 8.96 8.31
N LEU A 89 11.84 8.69 7.12
CA LEU A 89 12.93 9.51 6.59
C LEU A 89 12.47 10.91 6.12
N ALA A 90 11.16 11.15 6.02
CA ALA A 90 10.62 12.43 5.57
C ALA A 90 11.06 13.60 6.45
N ALA A 91 11.13 13.42 7.77
CA ALA A 91 11.54 14.47 8.69
C ALA A 91 12.99 14.91 8.45
N ARG A 92 13.93 13.95 8.38
CA ARG A 92 15.34 14.23 8.13
C ARG A 92 15.58 14.79 6.72
N LEU A 93 14.92 14.25 5.71
CA LEU A 93 15.04 14.77 4.35
C LEU A 93 14.50 16.20 4.25
N LYS A 94 13.39 16.52 4.93
CA LYS A 94 12.88 17.89 5.07
C LYS A 94 13.90 18.81 5.73
N GLU A 95 14.52 18.41 6.83
CA GLU A 95 15.54 19.23 7.51
C GLU A 95 16.71 19.57 6.58
N ARG A 96 17.11 18.62 5.72
CA ARG A 96 18.23 18.80 4.78
C ARG A 96 17.87 19.64 3.55
N THR A 97 16.60 19.68 3.17
CA THR A 97 16.17 20.28 1.88
C THR A 97 15.27 21.50 2.00
N GLY A 98 14.60 21.68 3.14
CA GLY A 98 13.57 22.70 3.34
C GLY A 98 12.22 22.40 2.66
N ALA A 99 12.06 21.21 2.07
CA ALA A 99 10.85 20.81 1.36
C ALA A 99 9.61 20.71 2.27
N LEU A 100 8.42 20.92 1.71
CA LEU A 100 7.15 20.65 2.41
C LEU A 100 6.81 19.16 2.36
N VAL A 101 6.40 18.59 3.50
CA VAL A 101 5.91 17.20 3.56
C VAL A 101 4.40 17.17 3.35
N LEU A 102 3.97 16.42 2.33
CA LEU A 102 2.60 16.30 1.88
C LEU A 102 2.15 14.85 2.03
N ALA A 103 0.99 14.62 2.62
CA ALA A 103 0.37 13.29 2.72
C ALA A 103 -1.15 13.44 2.88
N GLU A 104 -1.91 12.35 2.87
CA GLU A 104 -3.33 12.41 3.21
C GLU A 104 -3.54 12.90 4.66
N GLY A 105 -2.73 12.39 5.60
CA GLY A 105 -2.85 12.73 7.02
C GLY A 105 -2.03 11.81 7.93
N PRO A 106 -2.10 12.02 9.25
CA PRO A 106 -1.45 11.16 10.23
C PRO A 106 -2.04 9.74 10.21
N HIS A 107 -1.34 8.81 10.86
CA HIS A 107 -1.82 7.44 11.00
C HIS A 107 -3.20 7.42 11.69
N ARG A 108 -4.10 6.59 11.16
CA ARG A 108 -5.35 6.21 11.82
C ARG A 108 -5.75 4.81 11.35
N PRO A 109 -6.41 4.02 12.21
CA PRO A 109 -6.99 2.77 11.75
C PRO A 109 -8.22 3.05 10.88
N ALA A 110 -8.52 2.15 9.93
CA ALA A 110 -9.73 2.22 9.11
C ALA A 110 -11.01 2.07 9.93
N ARG A 111 -10.92 1.41 11.09
CA ARG A 111 -11.98 1.38 12.11
C ARG A 111 -11.39 1.48 13.51
N ARG A 112 -12.21 1.92 14.47
CA ARG A 112 -11.81 1.91 15.88
C ARG A 112 -11.52 0.47 16.33
N LEU A 113 -10.44 0.30 17.10
CA LEU A 113 -10.16 -0.93 17.83
C LEU A 113 -11.29 -1.24 18.81
N ARG A 114 -11.69 -2.51 18.88
CA ARG A 114 -12.64 -2.98 19.89
C ARG A 114 -11.95 -3.11 21.25
N ILE A 115 -12.74 -3.12 22.32
CA ILE A 115 -12.20 -3.29 23.68
C ILE A 115 -11.52 -4.66 23.76
N GLY A 116 -10.23 -4.67 24.07
CA GLY A 116 -9.43 -5.90 24.17
C GLY A 116 -8.83 -6.41 22.85
N GLU A 117 -9.10 -5.76 21.72
CA GLU A 117 -8.47 -6.07 20.44
C GLU A 117 -7.02 -5.57 20.40
N VAL A 118 -6.10 -6.42 19.95
CA VAL A 118 -4.69 -6.08 19.73
C VAL A 118 -4.47 -5.92 18.23
N ASN A 119 -3.91 -4.80 17.79
CA ASN A 119 -3.45 -4.65 16.40
C ASN A 119 -2.08 -5.36 16.26
N PRO A 120 -2.00 -6.50 15.54
CA PRO A 120 -0.75 -7.24 15.41
C PRO A 120 0.27 -6.54 14.51
N LEU A 121 -0.13 -5.50 13.77
CA LEU A 121 0.72 -4.73 12.86
C LEU A 121 1.01 -3.31 13.36
N ASP A 122 0.64 -2.97 14.61
CA ASP A 122 0.82 -1.63 15.19
C ASP A 122 2.29 -1.14 15.10
N ALA A 123 3.24 -2.06 15.32
CA ALA A 123 4.66 -1.76 15.23
C ALA A 123 5.11 -1.33 13.83
N SER A 124 4.33 -1.63 12.78
CA SER A 124 4.63 -1.26 11.39
C SER A 124 4.24 0.19 11.07
N ALA A 125 3.47 0.86 11.94
CA ALA A 125 3.04 2.24 11.72
C ALA A 125 3.98 3.28 12.38
N ASP A 126 4.22 4.37 11.67
CA ASP A 126 4.75 5.62 12.22
C ASP A 126 3.59 6.46 12.79
N LEU A 127 3.34 6.29 14.09
CA LEU A 127 2.31 7.02 14.83
C LEU A 127 2.66 8.49 15.07
N GLY A 128 3.94 8.87 14.90
CA GLY A 128 4.43 10.24 15.11
C GLY A 128 4.34 11.11 13.85
N PHE A 129 4.09 10.51 12.68
CA PHE A 129 4.05 11.22 11.42
C PHE A 129 2.89 12.23 11.36
N VAL A 130 3.23 13.49 11.03
CA VAL A 130 2.28 14.56 10.72
C VAL A 130 2.80 15.31 9.50
N PRO A 131 2.04 15.40 8.38
CA PRO A 131 2.48 16.17 7.22
C PRO A 131 2.35 17.67 7.47
N ASP A 132 3.15 18.48 6.76
CA ASP A 132 2.98 19.94 6.74
C ASP A 132 1.66 20.34 6.08
N VAL A 133 1.26 19.58 5.04
CA VAL A 133 0.04 19.80 4.29
C VAL A 133 -0.72 18.49 4.13
N ALA A 134 -1.92 18.43 4.70
CA ALA A 134 -2.86 17.34 4.47
C ALA A 134 -3.51 17.50 3.09
N LEU A 135 -3.43 16.47 2.27
CA LEU A 135 -3.93 16.44 0.90
C LEU A 135 -5.33 15.84 0.83
N ALA A 136 -6.23 16.55 0.15
CA ALA A 136 -7.53 16.03 -0.23
C ALA A 136 -7.44 15.20 -1.52
N ASP A 137 -8.39 14.28 -1.72
CA ASP A 137 -8.54 13.53 -2.97
C ASP A 137 -8.71 14.47 -4.17
N GLY A 138 -7.97 14.20 -5.25
CA GLY A 138 -7.98 15.00 -6.46
C GLY A 138 -7.23 16.33 -6.37
N SER A 139 -6.70 16.69 -5.20
CA SER A 139 -5.87 17.91 -5.02
C SER A 139 -4.63 17.85 -5.92
N LEU A 140 -4.22 19.01 -6.44
CA LEU A 140 -3.14 19.12 -7.41
C LEU A 140 -2.03 20.01 -6.84
N THR A 141 -0.85 19.42 -6.65
CA THR A 141 0.37 20.13 -6.27
C THR A 141 1.25 20.30 -7.50
N LYS A 142 1.81 21.49 -7.69
CA LYS A 142 2.67 21.80 -8.85
C LYS A 142 4.06 22.18 -8.37
N GLY A 143 5.07 21.68 -9.07
CA GLY A 143 6.44 22.18 -9.01
C GLY A 143 6.86 22.73 -10.36
N ASP A 144 8.16 23.01 -10.50
CA ASP A 144 8.72 23.43 -11.77
C ASP A 144 8.88 22.22 -12.71
N GLY A 145 8.10 22.19 -13.78
CA GLY A 145 8.13 21.12 -14.79
C GLY A 145 7.39 19.83 -14.44
N TRP A 146 6.76 19.73 -13.26
CA TRP A 146 5.93 18.58 -12.87
C TRP A 146 4.67 19.01 -12.11
N ALA A 147 3.64 18.17 -12.17
CA ALA A 147 2.43 18.35 -11.38
C ALA A 147 1.92 16.99 -10.89
N MET A 148 1.64 16.91 -9.59
CA MET A 148 1.26 15.69 -8.89
C MET A 148 -0.16 15.82 -8.36
N ARG A 149 -1.03 14.89 -8.78
CA ARG A 149 -2.40 14.80 -8.27
C ARG A 149 -2.51 13.71 -7.22
N ALA A 150 -3.04 14.07 -6.05
CA ALA A 150 -3.37 13.11 -5.02
C ALA A 150 -4.56 12.24 -5.44
N VAL A 151 -4.42 10.92 -5.32
CA VAL A 151 -5.49 9.95 -5.53
C VAL A 151 -5.59 9.13 -4.24
N LEU A 152 -6.53 9.49 -3.37
CA LEU A 152 -6.68 8.79 -2.10
C LEU A 152 -7.22 7.38 -2.37
N THR A 153 -6.51 6.39 -1.88
CA THR A 153 -6.74 4.96 -2.15
C THR A 153 -6.74 4.15 -0.85
N PRO A 154 -7.65 4.49 0.10
CA PRO A 154 -7.75 3.75 1.35
C PRO A 154 -8.00 2.27 1.08
N GLY A 155 -7.53 1.43 2.00
CA GLY A 155 -7.72 -0.01 1.93
C GLY A 155 -6.54 -0.79 2.47
N HIS A 156 -5.34 -0.50 2.00
CA HIS A 156 -4.10 -1.00 2.63
C HIS A 156 -3.92 -0.39 4.01
N THR A 157 -3.95 0.95 4.06
CA THR A 157 -4.16 1.76 5.26
C THR A 157 -5.26 2.78 5.02
N ALA A 158 -5.82 3.37 6.08
CA ALA A 158 -6.89 4.38 5.98
C ALA A 158 -6.42 5.72 5.38
N ASN A 159 -5.14 6.04 5.52
CA ASN A 159 -4.51 7.26 5.02
C ASN A 159 -3.70 7.04 3.72
N HIS A 160 -3.90 5.90 3.04
CA HIS A 160 -3.15 5.59 1.84
C HIS A 160 -3.51 6.53 0.68
N ALA A 161 -2.48 7.08 0.04
CA ALA A 161 -2.55 7.90 -1.16
C ALA A 161 -1.65 7.33 -2.25
N ALA A 162 -2.17 7.27 -3.47
CA ALA A 162 -1.39 7.17 -4.69
C ALA A 162 -1.20 8.57 -5.29
N PHE A 163 -0.18 8.74 -6.12
CA PHE A 163 0.14 10.03 -6.72
C PHE A 163 0.23 9.93 -8.23
N ALA A 164 -0.57 10.72 -8.95
CA ALA A 164 -0.58 10.71 -10.42
C ALA A 164 0.27 11.85 -10.97
N LEU A 165 1.23 11.52 -11.83
CA LEU A 165 2.03 12.50 -12.54
C LEU A 165 1.25 13.01 -13.75
N GLU A 166 0.73 14.22 -13.65
CA GLU A 166 -0.23 14.77 -14.61
C GLU A 166 0.29 14.75 -16.05
N GLY A 167 -0.59 14.39 -16.98
CA GLY A 167 -0.29 14.36 -18.42
C GLY A 167 0.61 13.20 -18.87
N THR A 168 1.15 12.39 -17.95
CA THR A 168 2.06 11.29 -18.31
C THR A 168 1.40 9.92 -18.33
N GLY A 169 0.26 9.74 -17.63
CA GLY A 169 -0.37 8.44 -17.40
C GLY A 169 0.43 7.52 -16.46
N ILE A 170 1.35 8.07 -15.67
CA ILE A 170 2.12 7.38 -14.64
C ILE A 170 1.45 7.62 -13.28
N LEU A 171 1.26 6.55 -12.52
CA LEU A 171 0.76 6.60 -11.15
C LEU A 171 1.77 5.92 -10.22
N PHE A 172 2.19 6.63 -9.17
CA PHE A 172 2.93 6.05 -8.06
C PHE A 172 1.92 5.36 -7.15
N SER A 173 1.85 4.02 -7.23
CA SER A 173 0.79 3.22 -6.61
C SER A 173 1.08 2.81 -5.18
N ALA A 174 2.30 3.07 -4.70
CA ALA A 174 2.79 2.64 -3.39
C ALA A 174 2.38 1.17 -3.14
N ASP A 175 1.72 0.91 -2.01
CA ASP A 175 1.38 -0.43 -1.56
C ASP A 175 -0.02 -0.87 -1.97
N HIS A 176 -0.75 -0.04 -2.72
CA HIS A 176 -2.09 -0.41 -3.19
C HIS A 176 -2.04 -1.45 -4.31
N VAL A 177 -1.09 -1.31 -5.24
CA VAL A 177 -0.92 -2.23 -6.38
C VAL A 177 0.57 -2.41 -6.63
N MET A 178 1.03 -3.66 -6.55
CA MET A 178 2.43 -4.06 -6.74
C MET A 178 2.52 -5.25 -7.69
N ALA A 179 3.54 -5.30 -8.54
CA ALA A 179 3.69 -6.37 -9.54
C ALA A 179 4.04 -7.74 -8.92
N TRP A 180 4.74 -7.73 -7.78
CA TRP A 180 5.35 -8.93 -7.19
C TRP A 180 4.43 -9.70 -6.22
N ALA A 181 3.41 -9.04 -5.67
CA ALA A 181 2.50 -9.62 -4.70
C ALA A 181 1.16 -8.86 -4.64
N THR A 182 0.18 -9.45 -3.97
CA THR A 182 -1.02 -8.72 -3.56
C THR A 182 -0.71 -7.81 -2.37
N SER A 183 -1.30 -6.61 -2.35
CA SER A 183 -1.28 -5.73 -1.16
C SER A 183 -1.76 -6.44 0.10
N ILE A 184 -1.20 -6.14 1.26
CA ILE A 184 -1.77 -6.60 2.53
C ILE A 184 -2.98 -5.73 2.85
N VAL A 185 -4.07 -6.37 3.25
CA VAL A 185 -5.26 -5.67 3.76
C VAL A 185 -5.59 -6.33 5.08
N ALA A 186 -5.29 -5.64 6.18
CA ALA A 186 -5.34 -6.19 7.52
C ALA A 186 -6.02 -5.19 8.48
N PRO A 187 -7.19 -5.53 9.03
CA PRO A 187 -7.81 -4.74 10.09
C PRO A 187 -6.92 -4.69 11.34
N PRO A 188 -7.01 -3.60 12.12
CA PRO A 188 -7.92 -2.47 11.94
C PRO A 188 -7.40 -1.39 10.97
N ASP A 189 -6.16 -1.49 10.49
CA ASP A 189 -5.51 -0.44 9.68
C ASP A 189 -5.99 -0.42 8.23
N GLY A 190 -6.20 -1.61 7.67
CA GLY A 190 -6.74 -1.83 6.33
C GLY A 190 -8.17 -2.33 6.33
N ALA A 191 -8.89 -2.07 5.24
CA ALA A 191 -10.28 -2.48 5.03
C ALA A 191 -10.49 -3.00 3.60
N MET A 192 -11.05 -4.21 3.47
CA MET A 192 -11.25 -4.85 2.16
C MET A 192 -12.26 -4.10 1.29
N ALA A 193 -13.33 -3.57 1.90
CA ALA A 193 -14.33 -2.78 1.17
C ALA A 193 -13.69 -1.54 0.52
N ASP A 194 -12.89 -0.80 1.28
CA ASP A 194 -12.17 0.39 0.79
C ASP A 194 -11.13 0.02 -0.25
N TYR A 195 -10.35 -1.04 -0.02
CA TYR A 195 -9.37 -1.53 -0.99
C TYR A 195 -10.03 -1.84 -2.34
N MET A 196 -11.16 -2.56 -2.34
CA MET A 196 -11.86 -2.92 -3.58
C MET A 196 -12.47 -1.71 -4.29
N LYS A 197 -12.99 -0.73 -3.53
CA LYS A 197 -13.51 0.54 -4.08
C LYS A 197 -12.39 1.38 -4.70
N SER A 198 -11.25 1.47 -4.02
CA SER A 198 -10.06 2.18 -4.49
C SER A 198 -9.49 1.51 -5.75
N LEU A 199 -9.41 0.17 -5.77
CA LEU A 199 -8.98 -0.59 -6.94
C LEU A 199 -9.88 -0.36 -8.15
N ASP A 200 -11.21 -0.27 -7.95
CA ASP A 200 -12.15 0.05 -9.02
C ASP A 200 -11.93 1.44 -9.60
N ARG A 201 -11.71 2.45 -8.73
CA ARG A 201 -11.34 3.81 -9.17
C ARG A 201 -10.04 3.81 -9.99
N LEU A 202 -9.02 3.06 -9.57
CA LEU A 202 -7.75 2.96 -10.32
C LEU A 202 -7.91 2.27 -11.68
N ILE A 203 -8.77 1.24 -11.77
CA ILE A 203 -9.09 0.58 -13.05
C ILE A 203 -9.76 1.55 -14.02
N GLU A 204 -10.64 2.42 -13.52
CA GLU A 204 -11.37 3.41 -14.33
C GLU A 204 -10.48 4.55 -14.84
N ARG A 205 -9.49 4.97 -14.05
CA ARG A 205 -8.52 6.01 -14.44
C ARG A 205 -7.72 5.66 -15.70
N GLY A 206 -7.42 4.37 -15.89
CA GLY A 206 -6.74 3.90 -17.10
C GLY A 206 -5.28 4.35 -17.23
N ASP A 207 -4.58 4.56 -16.11
CA ASP A 207 -3.14 4.85 -16.08
C ASP A 207 -2.35 3.74 -16.83
N ARG A 208 -1.28 4.13 -17.54
CA ARG A 208 -0.52 3.23 -18.43
C ARG A 208 0.68 2.57 -17.76
N LEU A 209 1.14 3.11 -16.62
CA LEU A 209 2.28 2.61 -15.87
C LEU A 209 2.05 2.85 -14.38
N LEU A 210 2.16 1.81 -13.56
CA LEU A 210 2.22 1.98 -12.11
C LEU A 210 3.65 1.79 -11.59
N LEU A 211 4.06 2.68 -10.71
CA LEU A 211 5.35 2.65 -10.01
C LEU A 211 5.08 2.35 -8.52
N PRO A 212 5.27 1.10 -8.07
CA PRO A 212 4.86 0.66 -6.74
C PRO A 212 5.87 0.99 -5.64
N GLY A 213 5.42 0.92 -4.38
CA GLY A 213 6.28 1.04 -3.20
C GLY A 213 7.36 -0.04 -3.14
N HIS A 214 7.08 -1.22 -3.71
CA HIS A 214 8.02 -2.34 -3.73
C HIS A 214 8.02 -3.06 -5.08
N GLY A 215 9.21 -3.47 -5.51
CA GLY A 215 9.40 -4.26 -6.72
C GLY A 215 9.26 -3.49 -8.03
N GLY A 216 9.09 -4.24 -9.12
CA GLY A 216 9.11 -3.70 -10.48
C GLY A 216 7.82 -2.98 -10.90
N PRO A 217 7.87 -2.19 -12.00
CA PRO A 217 6.70 -1.47 -12.49
C PRO A 217 5.59 -2.41 -12.97
N VAL A 218 4.33 -1.97 -12.83
CA VAL A 218 3.19 -2.63 -13.46
C VAL A 218 2.98 -2.00 -14.85
N THR A 219 3.35 -2.72 -15.90
CA THR A 219 3.34 -2.22 -17.29
C THR A 219 2.03 -2.47 -18.04
N ALA A 220 1.15 -3.32 -17.50
CA ALA A 220 -0.21 -3.52 -17.99
C ALA A 220 -1.25 -3.30 -16.87
N PRO A 221 -1.38 -2.06 -16.33
CA PRO A 221 -2.12 -1.81 -15.08
C PRO A 221 -3.56 -2.31 -15.09
N ARG A 222 -4.30 -2.02 -16.17
CA ARG A 222 -5.72 -2.35 -16.25
C ARG A 222 -6.00 -3.86 -16.21
N SER A 223 -5.22 -4.66 -16.94
CA SER A 223 -5.38 -6.12 -16.93
C SER A 223 -4.91 -6.70 -15.59
N PHE A 224 -3.79 -6.23 -15.06
CA PHE A 224 -3.25 -6.67 -13.78
C PHE A 224 -4.22 -6.40 -12.62
N MET A 225 -4.73 -5.16 -12.51
CA MET A 225 -5.69 -4.79 -11.47
C MET A 225 -7.02 -5.55 -11.59
N ARG A 226 -7.49 -5.85 -12.81
CA ARG A 226 -8.66 -6.74 -13.01
C ARG A 226 -8.37 -8.16 -12.51
N GLY A 227 -7.17 -8.67 -12.75
CA GLY A 227 -6.70 -9.95 -12.20
C GLY A 227 -6.65 -9.95 -10.67
N LEU A 228 -6.11 -8.88 -10.06
CA LEU A 228 -6.12 -8.68 -8.61
C LEU A 228 -7.54 -8.64 -8.04
N LYS A 229 -8.45 -7.89 -8.67
CA LYS A 229 -9.86 -7.83 -8.28
C LYS A 229 -10.50 -9.21 -8.31
N MET A 230 -10.29 -9.96 -9.39
CA MET A 230 -10.79 -11.32 -9.53
C MET A 230 -10.22 -12.24 -8.45
N HIS A 231 -8.91 -12.17 -8.18
CA HIS A 231 -8.27 -12.95 -7.13
C HIS A 231 -8.91 -12.70 -5.75
N ARG A 232 -9.19 -11.44 -5.40
CA ARG A 232 -9.91 -11.10 -4.15
C ARG A 232 -11.34 -11.62 -4.13
N LYS A 233 -12.05 -11.55 -5.25
CA LYS A 233 -13.42 -12.09 -5.34
C LYS A 233 -13.47 -13.61 -5.27
N MET A 234 -12.49 -14.31 -5.84
CA MET A 234 -12.35 -15.77 -5.66
C MET A 234 -12.07 -16.12 -4.20
N ARG A 235 -11.24 -15.33 -3.50
CA ARG A 235 -10.99 -15.52 -2.07
C ARG A 235 -12.25 -15.32 -1.22
N GLU A 236 -13.01 -14.26 -1.49
CA GLU A 236 -14.32 -14.01 -0.86
C GLU A 236 -15.28 -15.19 -1.09
N GLY A 237 -15.37 -15.69 -2.33
CA GLY A 237 -16.19 -16.87 -2.66
C GLY A 237 -15.77 -18.11 -1.87
N ALA A 238 -14.47 -18.40 -1.80
CA ALA A 238 -13.95 -19.52 -1.03
C ALA A 238 -14.29 -19.42 0.47
N ILE A 239 -14.18 -18.22 1.07
CA ILE A 239 -14.56 -17.98 2.47
C ILE A 239 -16.06 -18.29 2.68
N LEU A 240 -16.93 -17.79 1.80
CA LEU A 240 -18.36 -18.05 1.87
C LEU A 240 -18.69 -19.54 1.72
N GLU A 241 -17.99 -20.25 0.84
CA GLU A 241 -18.14 -21.71 0.68
C GLU A 241 -17.71 -22.47 1.94
N ARG A 242 -16.61 -22.08 2.59
CA ARG A 242 -16.18 -22.67 3.87
C ARG A 242 -17.24 -22.48 4.96
N ILE A 243 -17.77 -21.26 5.10
CA ILE A 243 -18.82 -20.94 6.09
C ILE A 243 -20.10 -21.76 5.84
N ARG A 244 -20.53 -21.88 4.58
CA ARG A 244 -21.70 -22.69 4.20
C ARG A 244 -21.44 -24.19 4.42
N GLY A 245 -20.20 -24.63 4.24
CA GLY A 245 -19.74 -25.99 4.49
C GLY A 245 -19.63 -26.35 5.98
N GLY A 246 -19.73 -25.39 6.88
CA GLY A 246 -19.78 -25.59 8.32
C GLY A 246 -18.59 -25.07 9.12
N ASP A 247 -17.53 -24.58 8.46
CA ASP A 247 -16.42 -23.91 9.17
C ASP A 247 -16.93 -22.65 9.88
N ARG A 248 -16.45 -22.42 11.10
CA ARG A 248 -16.92 -21.33 11.96
C ARG A 248 -15.85 -20.32 12.32
N THR A 249 -14.58 -20.72 12.26
CA THR A 249 -13.45 -19.89 12.70
C THR A 249 -12.54 -19.51 11.53
N ILE A 250 -11.84 -18.39 11.65
CA ILE A 250 -10.83 -17.98 10.66
C ILE A 250 -9.72 -19.03 10.56
N LYS A 251 -9.36 -19.68 11.66
CA LYS A 251 -8.34 -20.74 11.67
C LYS A 251 -8.72 -21.92 10.78
N GLU A 252 -9.97 -22.40 10.85
CA GLU A 252 -10.48 -23.48 9.98
C GLU A 252 -10.45 -23.05 8.50
N MET A 253 -10.94 -21.84 8.21
CA MET A 253 -10.95 -21.29 6.86
C MET A 253 -9.53 -21.14 6.32
N VAL A 254 -8.59 -20.62 7.11
CA VAL A 254 -7.19 -20.47 6.68
C VAL A 254 -6.56 -21.83 6.38
N ALA A 255 -6.73 -22.82 7.27
CA ALA A 255 -6.19 -24.16 7.08
C ALA A 255 -6.72 -24.82 5.79
N ALA A 256 -7.98 -24.58 5.42
CA ALA A 256 -8.58 -25.12 4.21
C ALA A 256 -8.16 -24.35 2.93
N ILE A 257 -8.24 -23.02 2.94
CA ILE A 257 -8.05 -22.20 1.74
C ILE A 257 -6.56 -21.94 1.45
N TYR A 258 -5.68 -22.05 2.46
CA TYR A 258 -4.22 -21.82 2.33
C TYR A 258 -3.40 -23.10 2.62
N ARG A 259 -3.96 -24.27 2.31
CA ARG A 259 -3.35 -25.60 2.54
C ARG A 259 -1.93 -25.76 2.01
N ASP A 260 -1.58 -25.08 0.92
CA ASP A 260 -0.29 -25.23 0.24
C ASP A 260 0.67 -24.05 0.56
N ILE A 261 0.31 -23.21 1.53
CA ILE A 261 1.13 -22.08 2.00
C ILE A 261 1.84 -22.46 3.30
N ASP A 262 3.10 -22.01 3.45
CA ASP A 262 3.90 -22.17 4.66
C ASP A 262 3.09 -21.75 5.92
N PRO A 263 2.98 -22.62 6.94
CA PRO A 263 2.25 -22.32 8.18
C PRO A 263 2.66 -21.01 8.86
N ARG A 264 3.90 -20.55 8.67
CA ARG A 264 4.38 -19.26 9.20
C ARG A 264 3.62 -18.06 8.64
N LEU A 265 3.03 -18.19 7.45
CA LEU A 265 2.24 -17.14 6.80
C LEU A 265 0.75 -17.20 7.14
N HIS A 266 0.31 -18.20 7.92
CA HIS A 266 -1.11 -18.37 8.26
C HIS A 266 -1.66 -17.22 9.11
N GLY A 267 -0.81 -16.57 9.93
CA GLY A 267 -1.20 -15.37 10.69
C GLY A 267 -1.60 -14.22 9.76
N ALA A 268 -0.76 -13.90 8.77
CA ALA A 268 -1.05 -12.88 7.77
C ALA A 268 -2.26 -13.26 6.89
N ALA A 269 -2.39 -14.53 6.52
CA ALA A 269 -3.57 -15.03 5.82
C ALA A 269 -4.85 -14.84 6.64
N GLY A 270 -4.79 -15.09 7.96
CA GLY A 270 -5.91 -14.86 8.88
C GLY A 270 -6.37 -13.40 8.91
N LEU A 271 -5.45 -12.44 8.90
CA LEU A 271 -5.79 -11.02 8.82
C LEU A 271 -6.47 -10.65 7.49
N SER A 272 -6.01 -11.24 6.37
CA SER A 272 -6.69 -11.05 5.09
C SER A 272 -8.09 -11.67 5.08
N VAL A 273 -8.29 -12.83 5.73
CA VAL A 273 -9.62 -13.44 5.88
C VAL A 273 -10.51 -12.58 6.78
N LEU A 274 -9.97 -12.04 7.88
CA LEU A 274 -10.69 -11.10 8.74
C LEU A 274 -11.17 -9.88 7.95
N ALA A 275 -10.30 -9.29 7.12
CA ALA A 275 -10.67 -8.16 6.26
C ALA A 275 -11.87 -8.47 5.35
N HIS A 276 -11.89 -9.66 4.75
CA HIS A 276 -13.02 -10.13 3.94
C HIS A 276 -14.28 -10.33 4.79
N LEU A 277 -14.14 -10.88 6.00
CA LEU A 277 -15.27 -11.11 6.90
C LEU A 277 -15.89 -9.81 7.40
N GLU A 278 -15.11 -8.76 7.68
CA GLU A 278 -15.67 -7.45 8.06
C GLU A 278 -16.61 -6.92 6.98
N ASP A 279 -16.16 -6.98 5.72
CA ASP A 279 -16.94 -6.54 4.55
C ASP A 279 -18.17 -7.45 4.31
N LEU A 280 -18.01 -8.77 4.43
CA LEU A 280 -19.13 -9.71 4.29
C LEU A 280 -20.21 -9.52 5.37
N VAL A 281 -19.80 -9.23 6.61
CA VAL A 281 -20.73 -8.92 7.71
C VAL A 281 -21.40 -7.57 7.49
N ALA A 282 -20.65 -6.54 7.06
CA ALA A 282 -21.22 -5.24 6.73
C ALA A 282 -22.25 -5.31 5.59
N ARG A 283 -22.04 -6.22 4.62
CA ARG A 283 -22.99 -6.50 3.53
C ARG A 283 -24.13 -7.45 3.90
N GLY A 284 -24.18 -7.94 5.14
CA GLY A 284 -25.23 -8.85 5.61
C GLY A 284 -25.20 -10.24 4.97
N LEU A 285 -24.05 -10.70 4.49
CA LEU A 285 -23.87 -12.03 3.90
C LEU A 285 -23.40 -13.08 4.92
N VAL A 286 -22.74 -12.61 5.97
CA VAL A 286 -22.23 -13.39 7.10
C VAL A 286 -22.70 -12.71 8.38
N THR A 287 -22.94 -13.48 9.43
CA THR A 287 -23.15 -12.98 10.79
C THR A 287 -22.06 -13.53 11.71
N THR A 288 -21.83 -12.86 12.83
CA THR A 288 -20.90 -13.34 13.85
C THR A 288 -21.58 -13.41 15.22
N ASP A 289 -21.20 -14.38 16.04
CA ASP A 289 -21.61 -14.43 17.43
C ASP A 289 -20.73 -13.45 18.22
N GLY A 290 -21.30 -12.35 18.71
CA GLY A 290 -20.58 -11.33 19.46
C GLY A 290 -19.83 -10.35 18.57
N ASP A 291 -18.61 -9.97 18.98
CA ASP A 291 -17.79 -9.02 18.26
C ASP A 291 -17.07 -9.66 17.08
N LEU A 292 -16.98 -8.93 15.96
CA LEU A 292 -16.19 -9.34 14.81
C LEU A 292 -14.69 -9.19 15.16
N ALA A 293 -14.02 -10.33 15.27
CA ALA A 293 -12.63 -10.44 15.71
C ALA A 293 -11.93 -11.63 15.03
N ILE A 294 -10.59 -11.69 15.15
CA ILE A 294 -9.77 -12.75 14.55
C ILE A 294 -10.10 -14.16 15.06
N ASP A 295 -10.59 -14.26 16.29
CA ASP A 295 -11.05 -15.45 16.99
C ASP A 295 -12.58 -15.60 17.01
N GLY A 296 -13.29 -14.75 16.26
CA GLY A 296 -14.74 -14.75 16.17
C GLY A 296 -15.33 -16.02 15.56
N ILE A 297 -16.61 -16.25 15.85
CA ILE A 297 -17.42 -17.34 15.31
C ILE A 297 -18.34 -16.78 14.22
N PHE A 298 -18.25 -17.34 13.01
CA PHE A 298 -18.94 -16.85 11.82
C PHE A 298 -19.98 -17.85 11.29
N LYS A 299 -21.10 -17.33 10.79
CA LYS A 299 -22.22 -18.11 10.24
C LYS A 299 -22.77 -17.45 8.98
N PRO A 300 -23.40 -18.20 8.06
CA PRO A 300 -24.15 -17.58 6.98
C PRO A 300 -25.22 -16.65 7.56
N ALA A 301 -25.46 -15.50 6.92
CA ALA A 301 -26.68 -14.75 7.18
C ALA A 301 -27.90 -15.60 6.76
N GLY A 302 -28.97 -15.51 7.55
CA GLY A 302 -30.23 -16.24 7.34
C GLY A 302 -31.06 -15.71 6.18
#